data_AF-K0I9D1-F1
#
_entry.id   AF-K0I9D1-F1
#
_cell.length_a   1.000
_cell.length_b   1.000
_cell.length_c   1.000
_cell.angle_alpha   90.00
_cell.angle_beta   90.00
_cell.angle_gamma   90.00
#
_symmetry.space_group_name_H-M   'P 1'
#
loop_
_entity.id
_entity.type
_entity.pdbx_description
1 polymer ?
#
loop_
_entity_poly.entity_id
_entity_poly.type
_entity_poly.pdbx_seq_one_letter_code
_entity_poly.pdbx_strand_id
1 'polypeptide(L)'
;MPKKDGLMVAADILKLAPEQRIIFVSAYVKEFVEKPVRQLKADIEVFQKPVSPRTLVEVVEDKALYEEIERLGGNAKKIREEMNPTHRQLKQLVESMRKLRAKYES
;
A
#
# COMPACT_ATOMS: atom_id res chain seq x y z
N MET A 1 -13.66 -14.73 23.46
CA MET A 1 -13.15 -14.47 22.11
C MET A 1 -13.88 -13.27 21.51
N PRO A 2 -13.23 -12.42 20.70
CA PRO A 2 -13.91 -11.33 19.98
C PRO A 2 -14.99 -11.87 19.03
N LYS A 3 -16.05 -11.08 18.79
CA LYS A 3 -17.22 -11.48 17.98
C LYS A 3 -17.00 -11.39 16.46
N LYS A 4 -15.98 -10.64 16.01
CA LYS A 4 -15.56 -10.49 14.62
C LYS A 4 -14.03 -10.49 14.58
N ASP A 5 -13.46 -11.10 13.55
CA ASP A 5 -12.03 -11.03 13.28
C ASP A 5 -11.67 -9.81 12.41
N GLY A 6 -10.36 -9.60 12.21
CA GLY A 6 -9.86 -8.49 11.40
C GLY A 6 -10.25 -8.53 9.93
N LEU A 7 -10.43 -9.73 9.34
CA LEU A 7 -10.85 -9.87 7.95
C LEU A 7 -12.32 -9.46 7.78
N MET A 8 -13.19 -9.89 8.70
CA MET A 8 -14.59 -9.51 8.71
C MET A 8 -14.76 -7.99 8.87
N VAL A 9 -13.98 -7.38 9.75
CA VAL A 9 -13.98 -5.91 9.94
C VAL A 9 -13.49 -5.20 8.67
N ALA A 10 -12.42 -5.68 8.04
CA ALA A 10 -11.92 -5.11 6.79
C ALA A 10 -12.96 -5.21 5.66
N ALA A 11 -13.66 -6.34 5.54
CA ALA A 11 -14.73 -6.51 4.57
C ALA A 11 -15.87 -5.50 4.80
N ASP A 12 -16.24 -5.25 6.05
CA ASP A 12 -17.27 -4.27 6.38
C ASP A 12 -16.83 -2.83 6.10
N ILE A 13 -15.56 -2.49 6.37
CA ILE A 13 -14.97 -1.19 5.97
C ILE A 13 -15.05 -1.02 4.45
N LEU A 14 -14.66 -2.03 3.68
CA LEU A 14 -14.64 -1.94 2.22
C LEU A 14 -16.02 -1.91 1.58
N LYS A 15 -17.06 -2.44 2.23
CA LYS A 15 -18.45 -2.24 1.79
C LYS A 15 -18.89 -0.79 1.88
N LEU A 16 -18.37 -0.03 2.86
CA LEU A 16 -18.69 1.38 3.08
C LEU A 16 -17.75 2.31 2.30
N ALA A 17 -16.48 1.95 2.21
CA ALA A 17 -15.43 2.70 1.54
C ALA A 17 -14.57 1.76 0.67
N PRO A 18 -15.00 1.46 -0.57
CA PRO A 18 -14.34 0.47 -1.44
C PRO A 18 -12.88 0.76 -1.77
N GLU A 19 -12.50 2.04 -1.79
CA GLU A 19 -11.14 2.51 -2.12
C GLU A 19 -10.26 2.69 -0.87
N GLN A 20 -10.75 2.34 0.32
CA GLN A 20 -10.00 2.46 1.57
C GLN A 20 -8.80 1.50 1.54
N ARG A 21 -7.58 2.05 1.65
CA ARG A 21 -6.36 1.27 1.87
C ARG A 21 -6.46 0.59 3.25
N ILE A 22 -6.15 -0.71 3.30
CA ILE A 22 -6.13 -1.49 4.55
C ILE A 22 -4.75 -2.12 4.75
N ILE A 23 -4.17 -1.87 5.92
CA ILE A 23 -2.88 -2.43 6.34
C ILE A 23 -3.13 -3.45 7.45
N PHE A 24 -2.89 -4.73 7.17
CA PHE A 24 -2.93 -5.78 8.17
C PHE A 24 -1.58 -5.95 8.83
N VAL A 25 -1.55 -5.99 10.16
CA VAL A 25 -0.33 -6.27 10.94
C VAL A 25 -0.60 -7.51 11.80
N SER A 26 -0.08 -8.67 11.37
CA SER A 26 -0.42 -9.97 11.97
C SER A 26 0.81 -10.85 12.16
N ALA A 27 0.81 -11.71 13.19
CA ALA A 27 1.83 -12.74 13.34
C ALA A 27 1.66 -13.90 12.33
N TYR A 28 0.45 -14.04 11.77
CA TYR A 28 0.04 -15.16 10.91
C TYR A 28 -0.15 -14.71 9.45
N VAL A 29 0.89 -14.12 8.84
CA VAL A 29 0.79 -13.58 7.48
C VAL A 29 0.44 -14.64 6.43
N LYS A 30 0.98 -15.86 6.56
CA LYS A 30 0.71 -16.94 5.60
C LYS A 30 -0.78 -17.31 5.51
N GLU A 31 -1.47 -17.35 6.65
CA GLU A 31 -2.90 -17.69 6.73
C GLU A 31 -3.80 -16.57 6.17
N PHE A 32 -3.35 -15.30 6.23
CA PHE A 32 -4.08 -14.17 5.64
C PHE A 32 -3.88 -14.07 4.12
N VAL A 33 -2.70 -14.42 3.61
CA VAL A 33 -2.34 -14.29 2.18
C VAL A 33 -2.99 -15.40 1.33
N GLU A 34 -3.31 -16.54 1.94
CA GLU A 34 -3.93 -17.70 1.26
C GLU A 34 -5.46 -17.57 1.17
N LYS A 35 -5.92 -16.80 0.18
CA LYS A 35 -7.29 -16.68 -0.40
C LYS A 35 -8.22 -15.55 0.09
N PRO A 36 -8.50 -15.31 1.39
CA PRO A 36 -9.48 -14.30 1.81
C PRO A 36 -9.12 -12.87 1.43
N VAL A 37 -7.86 -12.47 1.62
CA VAL A 37 -7.38 -11.11 1.32
C VAL A 37 -7.43 -10.82 -0.18
N ARG A 38 -7.17 -11.81 -1.03
CA ARG A 38 -7.23 -11.63 -2.50
C ARG A 38 -8.66 -11.42 -3.02
N GLN A 39 -9.68 -11.82 -2.26
CA GLN A 39 -11.08 -11.59 -2.63
C GLN A 39 -11.53 -10.17 -2.32
N LEU A 40 -10.86 -9.50 -1.38
CA LEU A 40 -11.07 -8.09 -1.12
C LEU A 40 -10.37 -7.28 -2.22
N LYS A 41 -11.17 -6.72 -3.15
CA LYS A 41 -10.71 -5.96 -4.33
C LYS A 41 -10.15 -4.57 -3.99
N ALA A 42 -9.32 -4.48 -2.96
CA ALA A 42 -8.76 -3.22 -2.46
C ALA A 42 -7.23 -3.31 -2.34
N ASP A 43 -6.57 -2.15 -2.22
CA ASP A 43 -5.14 -2.07 -1.91
C ASP A 43 -4.89 -2.56 -0.48
N ILE A 44 -4.59 -3.86 -0.36
CA ILE A 44 -4.30 -4.50 0.91
C ILE A 44 -2.82 -4.79 1.03
N GLU A 45 -2.23 -4.32 2.12
CA GLU A 45 -0.86 -4.62 2.50
C GLU A 45 -0.84 -5.42 3.80
N VAL A 46 0.02 -6.43 3.87
CA VAL A 46 0.12 -7.32 5.02
C VAL A 46 1.56 -7.28 5.56
N PHE A 47 1.70 -6.95 6.84
CA PHE A 47 2.96 -6.89 7.57
C PHE A 47 3.00 -7.97 8.64
N GLN A 48 4.15 -8.64 8.73
CA GLN A 48 4.39 -9.64 9.75
C GLN A 48 4.79 -8.96 11.08
N LYS A 49 4.19 -9.41 12.18
CA LYS A 49 4.66 -9.05 13.52
C LYS A 49 5.93 -9.85 13.87
N PRO A 50 6.85 -9.25 14.65
CA PRO A 50 6.81 -7.90 15.20
C PRO A 50 7.14 -6.83 14.15
N VAL A 51 6.51 -5.66 14.25
CA VAL A 51 6.81 -4.49 13.40
C VAL A 51 7.14 -3.29 14.29
N SER A 52 8.13 -2.51 13.91
CA SER A 52 8.50 -1.30 14.65
C SER A 52 7.49 -0.17 14.36
N PRO A 53 7.23 0.74 15.31
CA PRO A 53 6.41 1.93 15.05
C PRO A 53 6.93 2.77 13.88
N ARG A 54 8.26 2.90 13.77
CA ARG A 54 8.90 3.64 12.67
C ARG A 54 8.56 3.02 11.31
N THR A 55 8.64 1.71 11.20
CA THR A 55 8.28 0.99 9.96
C THR A 55 6.83 1.26 9.58
N LEU A 56 5.90 1.28 10.54
CA LEU A 56 4.50 1.60 10.27
C LEU A 56 4.31 3.04 9.77
N VAL A 57 5.03 4.01 10.33
CA VAL A 57 5.01 5.40 9.84
C VAL A 57 5.51 5.45 8.40
N GLU A 58 6.63 4.82 8.09
CA GLU A 58 7.20 4.83 6.74
C GLU A 58 6.26 4.21 5.68
N VAL A 59 5.48 3.20 6.07
CA VAL A 59 4.47 2.56 5.23
C VAL A 59 3.26 3.47 5.01
N VAL A 60 2.75 4.07 6.09
CA VAL A 60 1.57 4.96 6.03
C VAL A 60 1.90 6.23 5.24
N GLU A 61 3.13 6.73 5.35
CA GLU A 61 3.61 7.92 4.61
C GLU A 61 4.11 7.61 3.20
N ASP A 62 4.00 6.36 2.74
CA ASP A 62 4.43 5.93 1.40
C ASP A 62 5.90 6.26 1.07
N LYS A 63 6.75 6.27 2.09
CA LYS A 63 8.14 6.72 2.00
C LYS A 63 8.91 6.02 0.88
N ALA A 64 8.77 4.70 0.77
CA ALA A 64 9.45 3.91 -0.26
C ALA A 64 9.01 4.27 -1.70
N LEU A 65 7.75 4.69 -1.90
CA LEU A 65 7.27 5.11 -3.21
C LEU A 65 7.84 6.49 -3.58
N TYR A 66 7.91 7.41 -2.63
CA TYR A 66 8.55 8.71 -2.84
C TYR A 66 10.05 8.59 -3.08
N GLU A 67 10.75 7.73 -2.34
CA GLU A 67 12.17 7.42 -2.58
C GLU A 67 12.39 6.81 -3.98
N GLU A 68 11.46 5.99 -4.47
CA GLU A 68 11.51 5.43 -5.82
C GLU A 68 11.27 6.49 -6.91
N ILE A 69 10.36 7.44 -6.68
CA ILE A 69 10.15 8.56 -7.60
C ILE A 69 11.43 9.37 -7.80
N GLU A 70 12.14 9.71 -6.71
CA GLU A 70 13.44 10.39 -6.76
C GLU A 70 14.47 9.55 -7.53
N ARG A 71 14.53 8.23 -7.27
CA ARG A 71 15.46 7.32 -7.97
C ARG A 71 15.19 7.22 -9.48
N LEU A 72 13.94 7.41 -9.89
CA LEU A 72 13.52 7.45 -11.29
C LEU A 72 13.65 8.86 -11.90
N GLY A 73 14.22 9.82 -11.18
CA GLY A 73 14.47 11.19 -11.65
C GLY A 73 13.28 12.14 -11.53
N GLY A 74 12.24 11.75 -10.79
CA GLY A 74 11.09 12.59 -10.46
C GLY A 74 11.34 13.48 -9.24
N ASN A 75 10.49 14.50 -9.05
CA ASN A 75 10.54 15.38 -7.88
C ASN A 75 9.45 14.98 -6.88
N ALA A 76 9.81 14.15 -5.90
CA ALA A 76 8.89 13.62 -4.91
C ALA A 76 8.33 14.72 -3.99
N LYS A 77 9.12 15.75 -3.67
CA LYS A 77 8.65 16.89 -2.87
C LYS A 77 7.49 17.60 -3.57
N LYS A 78 7.65 17.92 -4.85
CA LYS A 78 6.62 18.56 -5.66
C LYS A 78 5.35 17.72 -5.74
N ILE A 79 5.51 16.42 -6.00
CA ILE A 79 4.36 15.49 -6.08
C ILE A 79 3.62 15.42 -4.73
N ARG A 80 4.35 15.33 -3.62
CA ARG A 80 3.75 15.28 -2.28
C ARG A 80 3.00 16.57 -1.92
N GLU A 81 3.64 17.73 -2.13
CA GLU A 81 3.14 19.02 -1.67
C GLU A 81 2.05 19.61 -2.58
N GLU A 82 2.18 19.44 -3.90
CA GLU A 82 1.28 20.10 -4.87
C GLU A 82 0.16 19.18 -5.37
N MET A 83 0.38 17.86 -5.41
CA MET A 83 -0.60 16.93 -6.00
C MET A 83 -1.37 16.11 -4.95
N ASN A 84 -0.82 15.95 -3.74
CA ASN A 84 -1.38 15.16 -2.65
C ASN A 84 -2.05 13.84 -3.12
N PRO A 85 -1.31 12.96 -3.82
CA PRO A 85 -1.89 11.80 -4.47
C PRO A 85 -2.35 10.76 -3.44
N THR A 86 -3.36 9.97 -3.82
CA THR A 86 -3.69 8.75 -3.06
C THR A 86 -2.56 7.72 -3.21
N HIS A 87 -2.45 6.81 -2.25
CA HIS A 87 -1.52 5.68 -2.32
C HIS A 87 -1.59 4.92 -3.67
N ARG A 88 -2.82 4.69 -4.16
CA ARG A 88 -3.08 4.03 -5.44
C ARG A 88 -2.51 4.81 -6.62
N GLN A 89 -2.74 6.12 -6.66
CA GLN A 89 -2.20 6.99 -7.69
C GLN A 89 -0.67 7.02 -7.66
N LEU A 90 -0.09 7.05 -6.46
CA LEU A 90 1.36 7.05 -6.27
C LEU A 90 2.01 5.74 -6.76
N LYS A 91 1.39 4.58 -6.45
CA LYS A 91 1.81 3.28 -7.01
C LYS A 91 1.73 3.26 -8.54
N GLN A 92 0.63 3.70 -9.11
CA GLN A 92 0.44 3.76 -10.57
C GLN A 92 1.46 4.65 -11.26
N LEU A 93 1.82 5.79 -10.64
CA LEU A 93 2.86 6.68 -11.14
C LEU A 93 4.21 5.98 -11.19
N VAL A 94 4.64 5.37 -10.08
CA VAL A 94 5.90 4.62 -10.00
C VAL A 94 5.97 3.50 -11.04
N GLU A 95 4.89 2.72 -11.19
CA GLU A 95 4.82 1.67 -12.22
C GLU A 95 4.93 2.22 -13.64
N SER A 96 4.28 3.35 -13.91
CA SER A 96 4.33 4.00 -15.22
C SER A 96 5.72 4.53 -15.52
N MET A 97 6.40 5.15 -14.54
CA MET A 97 7.78 5.62 -14.68
C MET A 97 8.75 4.44 -14.93
N ARG A 98 8.60 3.32 -14.21
CA ARG A 98 9.41 2.10 -14.43
C ARG A 98 9.25 1.56 -15.85
N LYS A 99 8.00 1.44 -16.34
CA LYS A 99 7.72 0.97 -17.71
C LYS A 99 8.32 1.90 -18.75
N LEU A 100 8.23 3.21 -18.54
CA LEU A 100 8.77 4.21 -19.44
C LEU A 100 10.29 4.08 -19.53
N ARG A 101 10.97 4.00 -18.38
CA ARG A 101 12.43 3.83 -18.31
C ARG A 101 12.90 2.56 -18.99
N ALA A 102 12.24 1.43 -18.70
CA ALA A 102 12.56 0.15 -19.35
C ALA A 102 12.43 0.21 -20.88
N LYS A 103 11.44 0.95 -21.40
CA LYS A 103 11.23 1.15 -22.84
C LYS A 103 12.31 2.02 -23.50
N TYR A 104 12.93 2.95 -22.78
CA TYR A 104 13.98 3.83 -23.32
C TYR A 104 15.41 3.31 -23.09
N GLU A 105 15.57 2.31 -22.21
CA GLU A 105 16.84 1.60 -21.98
C GLU A 105 16.97 0.32 -22.84
N SER A 106 15.97 -0.01 -23.66
CA SER A 106 15.98 -1.13 -24.63
C SER A 106 16.13 -0.67 -26.07
#